data_AF-A0A4Y7THW0-F1
#
_entry.id   AF-A0A4Y7THW0-F1
#
_cell.length_a   1.000
_cell.length_b   1.000
_cell.length_c   1.000
_cell.angle_alpha   90.00
_cell.angle_beta   90.00
_cell.angle_gamma   90.00
#
_symmetry.space_group_name_H-M   'P 1'
#
loop_
_entity.id
_entity.type
_entity.pdbx_description
1 polymer ?
#
loop_
_entity_poly.entity_id
_entity_poly.type
_entity_poly.pdbx_seq_one_letter_code
_entity_poly.pdbx_strand_id
1 'polypeptide(L)'
;MRLPSHPRLPAAPSPPLLTRAQSVTNATHSGIPPASTKLDVGKVPDMRAVAELYHLLQKLEGGVSLLVFCMQKPKSTWVAARQNWELFKHIICQNKVPTVVAITHLEQEEDVDAWWAENNWVFAKHGVIPSDDIHRDYEEAAPWVEANEQAEQARPKVRGVACITASRGRRLGGGRHMLQEQYDESIWKVKKLIYESHLETPWTVKEVSWFQETTRQVKTGHWMCPHYVDEVEESPGQGAYSLMERWGLTYEGARAVIGAIKAGVTEYL
;
A
#
# COMPACT_ATOMS: atom_id res chain seq x y z
N MET A 1 51.46 74.15 -33.58
CA MET A 1 51.69 73.02 -34.51
C MET A 1 50.41 72.20 -34.54
N ARG A 2 49.85 71.97 -35.74
CA ARG A 2 48.72 71.05 -36.09
C ARG A 2 48.91 69.66 -35.44
N LEU A 3 47.93 68.81 -35.06
CA LEU A 3 46.53 68.50 -35.44
C LEU A 3 45.84 67.69 -34.29
N PRO A 4 44.53 67.38 -34.39
CA PRO A 4 43.64 66.92 -33.30
C PRO A 4 43.27 65.41 -33.32
N SER A 5 42.59 65.00 -32.22
CA SER A 5 41.49 64.01 -32.04
C SER A 5 41.69 62.54 -32.48
N HIS A 6 41.21 61.48 -31.80
CA HIS A 6 39.90 61.20 -31.18
C HIS A 6 39.97 59.99 -30.19
N PRO A 7 38.89 59.68 -29.43
CA PRO A 7 38.92 58.83 -28.24
C PRO A 7 38.72 57.32 -28.52
N ARG A 8 39.11 56.46 -27.56
CA ARG A 8 38.68 55.06 -27.49
C ARG A 8 37.99 54.76 -26.16
N LEU A 9 36.83 54.13 -26.30
CA LEU A 9 35.94 53.57 -25.28
C LEU A 9 36.60 52.43 -24.47
N PRO A 10 36.05 52.06 -23.30
CA PRO A 10 36.72 51.18 -22.33
C PRO A 10 36.67 49.69 -22.72
N ALA A 11 37.70 48.97 -22.28
CA ALA A 11 37.81 47.52 -22.42
C ALA A 11 36.91 46.78 -21.41
N ALA A 12 36.19 45.77 -21.89
CA ALA A 12 35.49 44.78 -21.07
C ALA A 12 36.45 43.69 -20.56
N PRO A 13 36.22 43.09 -19.39
CA PRO A 13 37.05 41.98 -18.89
C PRO A 13 36.70 40.65 -19.56
N SER A 14 37.74 39.87 -19.86
CA SER A 14 37.70 38.57 -20.53
C SER A 14 37.32 37.42 -19.58
N PRO A 15 36.62 36.37 -20.06
CA PRO A 15 36.39 35.13 -19.31
C PRO A 15 37.56 34.13 -19.50
N PRO A 16 37.90 33.31 -18.48
CA PRO A 16 38.96 32.32 -18.61
C PRO A 16 38.51 31.04 -19.32
N LEU A 17 39.42 30.52 -20.16
CA LEU A 17 39.29 29.29 -20.92
C LEU A 17 39.82 28.06 -20.15
N LEU A 18 39.07 26.97 -20.32
CA LEU A 18 39.38 25.55 -20.24
C LEU A 18 40.85 25.11 -20.17
N THR A 19 41.07 24.04 -19.39
CA THR A 19 41.99 22.98 -19.82
C THR A 19 41.33 21.60 -19.72
N ARG A 20 41.60 20.83 -20.76
CA ARG A 20 41.03 19.57 -21.23
C ARG A 20 41.90 18.40 -20.79
N ALA A 21 41.29 17.25 -20.50
CA ALA A 21 41.94 15.95 -20.68
C ALA A 21 40.88 14.88 -21.01
N GLN A 22 41.02 14.29 -22.20
CA GLN A 22 40.45 12.99 -22.58
C GLN A 22 41.62 12.05 -22.84
N SER A 23 41.49 10.77 -22.46
CA SER A 23 41.97 9.58 -23.18
C SER A 23 42.07 8.38 -22.20
N VAL A 24 41.20 7.35 -22.27
CA VAL A 24 41.29 6.06 -23.02
C VAL A 24 41.56 4.87 -22.07
N THR A 25 40.67 3.87 -22.22
CA THR A 25 40.66 2.42 -21.88
C THR A 25 41.76 1.77 -21.00
N ASN A 26 41.33 0.93 -20.05
CA ASN A 26 41.54 -0.54 -20.12
C ASN A 26 40.76 -1.29 -19.03
N ALA A 27 40.23 -2.46 -19.42
CA ALA A 27 39.53 -3.42 -18.58
C ALA A 27 40.51 -4.34 -17.83
N THR A 28 40.20 -4.69 -16.57
CA THR A 28 40.54 -6.01 -16.03
C THR A 28 39.60 -6.39 -14.88
N HIS A 29 38.81 -7.42 -15.16
CA HIS A 29 38.22 -8.42 -14.27
C HIS A 29 38.67 -8.40 -12.80
N SER A 30 37.75 -8.10 -11.87
CA SER A 30 37.62 -8.85 -10.61
C SER A 30 36.20 -8.68 -10.08
N GLY A 31 35.48 -9.79 -9.98
CA GLY A 31 34.08 -9.81 -9.60
C GLY A 31 33.92 -9.76 -8.09
N ILE A 32 33.19 -8.76 -7.60
CA ILE A 32 32.30 -8.85 -6.43
C ILE A 32 31.18 -7.82 -6.70
N PRO A 33 29.92 -8.21 -6.95
CA PRO A 33 28.84 -7.24 -7.03
C PRO A 33 28.57 -6.64 -5.63
N PRO A 34 28.41 -5.32 -5.51
CA PRO A 34 28.06 -4.69 -4.24
C PRO A 34 26.67 -5.17 -3.80
N ALA A 35 26.59 -5.59 -2.54
CA ALA A 35 25.35 -6.03 -1.90
C ALA A 35 24.28 -4.93 -2.04
N SER A 36 23.25 -5.22 -2.84
CA SER A 36 22.06 -4.39 -2.92
C SER A 36 21.24 -4.58 -1.65
N THR A 37 21.47 -3.74 -0.64
CA THR A 37 20.49 -3.54 0.44
C THR A 37 19.35 -2.68 -0.09
N LYS A 38 18.51 -3.29 -0.92
CA LYS A 38 17.18 -2.79 -1.24
C LYS A 38 16.26 -3.38 -0.18
N LEU A 39 15.85 -2.59 0.82
CA LEU A 39 14.73 -2.98 1.66
C LEU A 39 13.51 -3.05 0.74
N ASP A 40 13.05 -4.27 0.49
CA ASP A 40 11.88 -4.55 -0.32
C ASP A 40 10.66 -3.90 0.32
N VAL A 41 10.19 -2.80 -0.28
CA VAL A 41 8.86 -2.28 -0.02
C VAL A 41 7.90 -3.37 -0.48
N GLY A 42 7.20 -4.00 0.46
CA GLY A 42 6.28 -5.13 0.24
C GLY A 42 5.33 -4.85 -0.91
N LYS A 43 5.71 -5.37 -2.09
CA LYS A 43 4.97 -5.26 -3.33
C LYS A 43 4.30 -6.60 -3.53
N VAL A 44 3.01 -6.71 -3.23
CA VAL A 44 2.24 -7.88 -3.67
C VAL A 44 1.43 -7.41 -4.87
N PRO A 45 1.82 -7.85 -6.08
CA PRO A 45 1.13 -9.00 -6.64
C PRO A 45 2.11 -9.98 -7.32
N ASP A 46 2.72 -10.86 -6.52
CA ASP A 46 2.94 -12.22 -6.98
C ASP A 46 1.68 -13.01 -6.61
N MET A 47 0.89 -13.38 -7.60
CA MET A 47 -0.35 -14.12 -7.38
C MET A 47 -0.10 -15.50 -6.74
N ARG A 48 1.13 -16.05 -6.82
CA ARG A 48 1.50 -17.22 -6.03
C ARG A 48 1.46 -16.90 -4.54
N ALA A 49 1.98 -15.75 -4.12
CA ALA A 49 1.90 -15.31 -2.73
C ALA A 49 0.44 -15.13 -2.27
N VAL A 50 -0.43 -14.61 -3.15
CA VAL A 50 -1.88 -14.48 -2.88
C VAL A 50 -2.55 -15.86 -2.73
N ALA A 51 -2.22 -16.81 -3.59
CA ALA A 51 -2.74 -18.17 -3.52
C ALA A 51 -2.26 -18.93 -2.27
N GLU A 52 -0.97 -18.83 -1.93
CA GLU A 52 -0.38 -19.43 -0.73
C GLU A 52 -1.01 -18.85 0.55
N LEU A 53 -1.20 -17.53 0.59
CA LEU A 53 -1.88 -16.88 1.70
C LEU A 53 -3.32 -17.38 1.85
N TYR A 54 -4.05 -17.55 0.76
CA TYR A 54 -5.39 -18.12 0.83
C TYR A 54 -5.39 -19.58 1.31
N HIS A 55 -4.44 -20.40 0.85
CA HIS A 55 -4.27 -21.77 1.35
C HIS A 55 -3.93 -21.79 2.84
N LEU A 56 -3.13 -20.84 3.31
CA LEU A 56 -2.83 -20.68 4.73
C LEU A 56 -4.12 -20.38 5.52
N LEU A 57 -4.93 -19.42 5.05
CA LEU A 57 -6.17 -19.04 5.74
C LEU A 57 -7.22 -20.16 5.76
N GLN A 58 -7.32 -20.97 4.71
CA GLN A 58 -8.17 -22.16 4.71
C GLN A 58 -7.71 -23.23 5.70
N LYS A 59 -6.41 -23.28 5.99
CA LYS A 59 -5.81 -24.23 6.94
C LYS A 59 -5.76 -23.70 8.38
N LEU A 60 -6.12 -22.44 8.62
CA LEU A 60 -6.21 -21.90 9.97
C LEU A 60 -7.39 -22.57 10.70
N GLU A 61 -7.06 -23.49 11.59
CA GLU A 61 -8.03 -24.10 12.49
C GLU A 61 -8.71 -23.01 13.33
N GLY A 62 -10.04 -22.97 13.27
CA GLY A 62 -10.84 -21.99 13.99
C GLY A 62 -11.19 -20.73 13.20
N GLY A 63 -10.50 -20.41 12.09
CA GLY A 63 -10.78 -19.22 11.27
C GLY A 63 -10.02 -17.96 11.71
N VAL A 64 -10.50 -16.78 11.29
CA VAL A 64 -9.84 -15.48 11.50
C VAL A 64 -10.75 -14.54 12.29
N SER A 65 -10.31 -14.11 13.47
CA SER A 65 -11.08 -13.16 14.30
C SER A 65 -10.73 -11.68 14.08
N LEU A 66 -9.52 -11.39 13.58
CA LEU A 66 -9.02 -10.03 13.46
C LEU A 66 -7.93 -9.96 12.38
N LEU A 67 -7.94 -8.91 11.58
CA LEU A 67 -6.81 -8.54 10.73
C LEU A 67 -6.13 -7.30 11.30
N VAL A 68 -4.86 -7.43 11.70
CA VAL A 68 -4.03 -6.30 12.13
C VAL A 68 -3.15 -5.86 10.97
N PHE A 69 -3.45 -4.69 10.40
CA PHE A 69 -2.68 -4.10 9.32
C PHE A 69 -1.51 -3.28 9.89
N CYS A 70 -0.34 -3.90 9.95
CA CYS A 70 0.87 -3.25 10.42
C CYS A 70 1.51 -2.41 9.31
N MET A 71 1.68 -1.11 9.52
CA MET A 71 2.34 -0.23 8.56
C MET A 71 3.24 0.79 9.24
N GLN A 72 4.20 1.34 8.51
CA GLN A 72 5.02 2.46 8.98
C GLN A 72 4.26 3.76 8.76
N LYS A 73 4.59 4.78 9.55
CA LYS A 73 4.22 6.18 9.28
C LYS A 73 4.50 6.48 7.79
N PRO A 74 3.47 6.80 6.99
CA PRO A 74 3.63 7.00 5.56
C PRO A 74 4.53 8.19 5.26
N LYS A 75 5.58 7.97 4.45
CA LYS A 75 6.55 9.03 4.10
C LYS A 75 6.21 9.79 2.81
N SER A 76 5.54 9.15 1.83
CA SER A 76 5.15 9.82 0.57
C SER A 76 4.23 9.01 -0.35
N THR A 77 4.37 7.69 -0.42
CA THR A 77 3.57 6.84 -1.32
C THR A 77 2.56 5.98 -0.56
N TRP A 78 1.28 6.13 -0.92
CA TRP A 78 0.16 5.38 -0.34
C TRP A 78 -0.29 4.21 -1.21
N VAL A 79 0.28 4.07 -2.40
CA VAL A 79 -0.17 3.09 -3.40
C VAL A 79 -0.07 1.67 -2.85
N ALA A 80 1.09 1.29 -2.29
CA ALA A 80 1.30 -0.04 -1.74
C ALA A 80 0.43 -0.31 -0.50
N ALA A 81 0.34 0.67 0.41
CA ALA A 81 -0.49 0.54 1.61
C ALA A 81 -1.96 0.34 1.24
N ARG A 82 -2.49 1.13 0.29
CA ARG A 82 -3.86 1.00 -0.22
C ARG A 82 -4.08 -0.33 -0.93
N GLN A 83 -3.17 -0.75 -1.81
CA GLN A 83 -3.30 -2.02 -2.54
C GLN A 83 -3.32 -3.22 -1.58
N ASN A 84 -2.42 -3.23 -0.59
CA ASN A 84 -2.41 -4.27 0.43
C ASN A 84 -3.69 -4.20 1.27
N TRP A 85 -4.10 -3.02 1.72
CA TRP A 85 -5.35 -2.84 2.46
C TRP A 85 -6.56 -3.42 1.73
N GLU A 86 -6.75 -3.05 0.47
CA GLU A 86 -7.83 -3.55 -0.39
C GLU A 86 -7.75 -5.07 -0.57
N LEU A 87 -6.55 -5.60 -0.87
CA LEU A 87 -6.34 -7.04 -1.03
C LEU A 87 -6.73 -7.80 0.24
N PHE A 88 -6.18 -7.43 1.39
CA PHE A 88 -6.39 -8.19 2.62
C PHE A 88 -7.81 -8.00 3.17
N LYS A 89 -8.32 -6.77 3.21
CA LYS A 89 -9.64 -6.47 3.78
C LYS A 89 -10.78 -6.92 2.86
N HIS A 90 -10.75 -6.52 1.58
CA HIS A 90 -11.90 -6.70 0.68
C HIS A 90 -11.86 -8.02 -0.07
N ILE A 91 -10.68 -8.46 -0.52
CA ILE A 91 -10.57 -9.69 -1.32
C ILE A 91 -10.45 -10.90 -0.41
N ILE A 92 -9.47 -10.88 0.49
CA ILE A 92 -9.11 -12.05 1.29
C ILE A 92 -10.07 -12.24 2.46
N CYS A 93 -10.28 -11.19 3.26
CA CYS A 93 -11.18 -11.24 4.41
C CYS A 93 -12.64 -10.91 4.07
N GLN A 94 -12.94 -10.53 2.81
CA GLN A 94 -14.30 -10.28 2.31
C GLN A 94 -15.12 -9.28 3.13
N ASN A 95 -14.46 -8.33 3.81
CA ASN A 95 -15.10 -7.44 4.79
C ASN A 95 -15.86 -8.18 5.91
N LYS A 96 -15.48 -9.42 6.21
CA LYS A 96 -16.09 -10.25 7.27
C LYS A 96 -15.29 -10.29 8.57
N VAL A 97 -14.08 -9.75 8.55
CA VAL A 97 -13.18 -9.68 9.70
C VAL A 97 -12.91 -8.21 10.01
N PRO A 98 -13.02 -7.77 11.29
CA PRO A 98 -12.56 -6.47 11.73
C PRO A 98 -11.11 -6.26 11.28
N THR A 99 -10.85 -5.10 10.68
CA THR A 99 -9.50 -4.77 10.20
C THR A 99 -9.04 -3.49 10.88
N VAL A 100 -8.00 -3.61 11.68
CA VAL A 100 -7.42 -2.54 12.50
C VAL A 100 -6.03 -2.19 12.01
N VAL A 101 -5.46 -1.06 12.44
CA VAL A 101 -4.14 -0.60 12.01
C VAL A 101 -3.18 -0.50 13.19
N ALA A 102 -1.97 -1.04 13.03
CA ALA A 102 -0.85 -0.77 13.92
C ALA A 102 0.18 0.09 13.17
N ILE A 103 0.43 1.32 13.65
CA ILE A 103 1.29 2.30 12.99
C ILE A 103 2.63 2.35 13.72
N THR A 104 3.70 2.05 13.01
CA THR A 104 5.08 2.08 13.51
C THR A 104 5.82 3.32 13.01
N HIS A 105 7.07 3.53 13.43
CA HIS A 105 7.91 4.64 12.98
C HIS A 105 7.40 6.03 13.42
N LEU A 106 6.86 6.08 14.63
CA LEU A 106 6.38 7.30 15.30
C LEU A 106 7.31 7.74 16.42
N GLU A 107 8.53 7.18 16.50
CA GLU A 107 9.47 7.43 17.61
C GLU A 107 10.04 8.86 17.62
N GLN A 108 9.77 9.63 16.56
CA GLN A 108 10.14 11.04 16.44
C GLN A 108 8.99 11.99 16.78
N GLU A 109 7.79 11.48 17.03
CA GLU A 109 6.65 12.30 17.43
C GLU A 109 6.67 12.51 18.95
N GLU A 110 6.39 13.74 19.39
CA GLU A 110 6.33 14.07 20.82
C GLU A 110 5.11 13.43 21.50
N ASP A 111 3.97 13.41 20.81
CA ASP A 111 2.74 12.76 21.26
C ASP A 111 2.20 11.81 20.18
N VAL A 112 2.44 10.53 20.42
CA VAL A 112 2.11 9.43 19.50
C VAL A 112 0.59 9.22 19.39
N ASP A 113 -0.19 9.56 20.42
CA ASP A 113 -1.64 9.41 20.43
C ASP A 113 -2.33 10.60 19.76
N ALA A 114 -1.86 11.83 20.05
CA ALA A 114 -2.33 13.05 19.39
C ALA A 114 -2.04 13.02 17.87
N TRP A 115 -0.91 12.42 17.47
CA TRP A 115 -0.55 12.29 16.06
C TRP A 115 -1.66 11.62 15.23
N TRP A 116 -2.33 10.58 15.74
CA TRP A 116 -3.42 9.95 15.01
C TRP A 116 -4.63 10.88 14.85
N ALA A 117 -4.98 11.65 15.88
CA ALA A 117 -6.10 12.59 15.82
C ALA A 117 -5.90 13.63 14.71
N GLU A 118 -4.66 14.07 14.48
CA GLU A 118 -4.30 15.03 13.45
C GLU A 118 -4.19 14.43 12.04
N ASN A 119 -3.90 13.12 11.93
CA ASN A 119 -3.51 12.49 10.67
C ASN A 119 -4.52 11.47 10.12
N ASN A 120 -5.51 11.03 10.90
CA ASN A 120 -6.47 9.98 10.49
C ASN A 120 -7.19 10.30 9.17
N TRP A 121 -7.45 11.57 8.88
CA TRP A 121 -8.12 12.00 7.65
C TRP A 121 -7.31 11.66 6.40
N VAL A 122 -5.97 11.63 6.49
CA VAL A 122 -5.08 11.24 5.39
C VAL A 122 -5.27 9.75 5.07
N PHE A 123 -5.40 8.90 6.09
CA PHE A 123 -5.66 7.48 5.92
C PHE A 123 -7.01 7.24 5.24
N ALA A 124 -8.05 7.93 5.73
CA ALA A 124 -9.39 7.87 5.15
C ALA A 124 -9.40 8.34 3.68
N LYS A 125 -8.71 9.45 3.35
CA LYS A 125 -8.53 9.93 1.98
C LYS A 125 -7.90 8.87 1.06
N HIS A 126 -7.06 7.99 1.59
CA HIS A 126 -6.41 6.91 0.86
C HIS A 126 -7.13 5.55 0.94
N GLY A 127 -8.32 5.50 1.55
CA GLY A 127 -9.15 4.30 1.65
C GLY A 127 -8.75 3.34 2.79
N VAL A 128 -7.80 3.74 3.65
CA VAL A 128 -7.42 2.98 4.83
C VAL A 128 -8.29 3.44 5.99
N ILE A 129 -9.39 2.71 6.23
CA ILE A 129 -10.39 3.05 7.26
C ILE A 129 -10.50 1.87 8.23
N PRO A 130 -9.80 1.93 9.38
CA PRO A 130 -9.88 0.91 10.42
C PRO A 130 -11.30 0.72 10.95
N SER A 131 -11.64 -0.50 11.35
CA SER A 131 -12.89 -0.78 12.08
C SER A 131 -12.85 -0.11 13.46
N ASP A 132 -13.94 0.53 13.83
CA ASP A 132 -14.17 1.15 15.14
C ASP A 132 -15.04 0.29 16.07
N ASP A 133 -15.31 -0.96 15.66
CA ASP A 133 -16.08 -1.94 16.40
C ASP A 133 -15.34 -2.37 17.67
N ILE A 134 -16.10 -2.45 18.76
CA ILE A 134 -15.64 -3.02 20.04
C ILE A 134 -16.45 -4.28 20.28
N HIS A 135 -15.77 -5.41 20.32
CA HIS A 135 -16.35 -6.71 20.61
C HIS A 135 -16.22 -7.10 22.08
N ARG A 136 -15.23 -6.55 22.80
CA ARG A 136 -15.03 -6.74 24.25
C ARG A 136 -14.43 -5.50 24.90
N ASP A 137 -14.77 -5.27 26.17
CA ASP A 137 -14.11 -4.22 26.97
C ASP A 137 -12.81 -4.76 27.58
N TYR A 138 -11.70 -4.07 27.33
CA TYR A 138 -10.43 -4.38 27.98
C TYR A 138 -10.41 -3.74 29.37
N GLU A 139 -10.57 -4.55 30.41
CA GLU A 139 -10.74 -4.08 31.80
C GLU A 139 -9.42 -3.71 32.49
N GLU A 140 -8.27 -4.18 32.00
CA GLU A 140 -6.97 -3.84 32.58
C GLU A 140 -6.60 -2.38 32.25
N ALA A 141 -6.41 -1.58 33.29
CA ALA A 141 -5.85 -0.24 33.17
C ALA A 141 -4.43 -0.30 32.57
N ALA A 142 -4.04 0.73 31.82
CA ALA A 142 -2.66 0.82 31.37
C ALA A 142 -1.72 0.87 32.59
N PRO A 143 -0.60 0.14 32.59
CA PRO A 143 0.29 0.04 33.76
C PRO A 143 0.78 1.37 34.35
N TRP A 144 0.73 2.46 33.57
CA TRP A 144 1.13 3.80 33.97
C TRP A 144 -0.05 4.72 34.37
N VAL A 145 -1.30 4.25 34.27
CA VAL A 145 -2.51 5.06 34.53
C VAL A 145 -2.69 5.37 36.02
N GLU A 146 -2.30 4.48 36.93
CA GLU A 146 -2.36 4.75 38.37
C GLU A 146 -1.57 6.00 38.78
N ALA A 147 -0.51 6.34 38.02
CA ALA A 147 0.30 7.52 38.28
C ALA A 147 -0.34 8.83 37.75
N ASN A 148 -1.33 8.77 36.85
CA ASN A 148 -1.91 9.96 36.21
C ASN A 148 -3.30 9.72 35.57
N GLU A 149 -4.29 9.35 36.39
CA GLU A 149 -5.67 9.04 35.96
C GLU A 149 -6.35 10.19 35.19
N GLN A 150 -6.03 11.44 35.57
CA GLN A 150 -6.59 12.66 34.97
C GLN A 150 -6.05 12.91 33.55
N ALA A 151 -4.79 12.56 33.28
CA ALA A 151 -4.22 12.71 31.94
C ALA A 151 -4.78 11.67 30.96
N GLU A 152 -5.06 10.45 31.41
CA GLU A 152 -5.64 9.40 30.56
C GLU A 152 -7.08 9.74 30.16
N GLN A 153 -7.89 10.27 31.10
CA GLN A 153 -9.28 10.68 30.82
C GLN A 153 -9.37 11.85 29.83
N ALA A 154 -8.29 12.64 29.68
CA ALA A 154 -8.20 13.69 28.68
C ALA A 154 -7.76 13.18 27.30
N ARG A 155 -7.17 11.98 27.20
CA ARG A 155 -6.73 11.43 25.92
C ARG A 155 -7.92 10.95 25.09
N PRO A 156 -7.98 11.25 23.79
CA PRO A 156 -9.00 10.69 22.91
C PRO A 156 -8.93 9.16 22.91
N LYS A 157 -10.04 8.48 23.22
CA LYS A 157 -10.12 7.02 23.05
C LYS A 157 -10.10 6.69 21.56
N VAL A 158 -8.92 6.39 21.03
CA VAL A 158 -8.74 5.98 19.63
C VAL A 158 -9.13 4.51 19.49
N ARG A 159 -10.05 4.21 18.55
CA ARG A 159 -10.50 2.86 18.23
C ARG A 159 -9.88 2.38 16.92
N GLY A 160 -9.70 1.07 16.80
CA GLY A 160 -9.22 0.45 15.57
C GLY A 160 -7.77 0.77 15.20
N VAL A 161 -7.06 1.53 16.03
CA VAL A 161 -5.69 1.96 15.75
C VAL A 161 -4.83 1.89 17.00
N ALA A 162 -3.61 1.39 16.84
CA ALA A 162 -2.55 1.50 17.83
C ALA A 162 -1.34 2.17 17.18
N CYS A 163 -0.91 3.30 17.72
CA CYS A 163 0.34 3.93 17.37
C CYS A 163 1.45 3.38 18.28
N ILE A 164 2.49 2.80 17.69
CA ILE A 164 3.43 1.93 18.39
C ILE A 164 4.90 2.21 18.05
N THR A 165 5.73 1.99 19.05
CA THR A 165 7.18 1.92 18.96
C THR A 165 7.56 0.45 18.78
N ALA A 166 8.04 0.09 17.59
CA ALA A 166 8.30 -1.30 17.22
C ALA A 166 9.62 -1.87 17.79
N SER A 167 10.50 -1.01 18.32
CA SER A 167 11.79 -1.43 18.85
C SER A 167 12.12 -0.71 20.16
N ARG A 168 12.86 -1.37 21.04
CA ARG A 168 13.38 -0.76 22.27
C ARG A 168 14.46 0.31 22.00
N GLY A 169 14.92 0.45 20.75
CA GLY A 169 16.02 1.33 20.38
C GLY A 169 17.38 0.82 20.86
N ARG A 170 18.37 1.71 20.87
CA ARG A 170 19.75 1.38 21.26
C ARG A 170 19.82 0.99 22.74
N ARG A 171 20.62 -0.04 23.05
CA ARG A 171 20.97 -0.39 24.43
C ARG A 171 21.84 0.70 25.06
N LEU A 172 21.46 1.14 26.25
CA LEU A 172 22.18 2.09 27.10
C LEU A 172 22.95 1.36 28.21
N GLY A 173 23.77 2.11 28.96
CA GLY A 173 24.45 1.60 30.15
C GLY A 173 23.45 1.07 31.20
N GLY A 174 23.84 0.03 31.93
CA GLY A 174 22.99 -0.57 32.97
C GLY A 174 21.85 -1.45 32.44
N GLY A 175 21.89 -1.86 31.16
CA GLY A 175 20.91 -2.81 30.59
C GLY A 175 19.59 -2.18 30.13
N ARG A 176 19.40 -0.87 30.32
CA ARG A 176 18.24 -0.13 29.81
C ARG A 176 18.35 0.10 28.30
N HIS A 177 17.24 0.40 27.65
CA HIS A 177 17.20 0.82 26.24
C HIS A 177 16.62 2.22 26.12
N MET A 178 16.97 2.91 25.02
CA MET A 178 16.57 4.30 24.78
C MET A 178 15.05 4.51 24.70
N LEU A 179 14.31 3.55 24.15
CA LEU A 179 12.86 3.62 23.93
C LEU A 179 12.11 2.56 24.75
N GLN A 180 12.65 2.17 25.91
CA GLN A 180 12.09 1.08 26.70
C GLN A 180 10.65 1.38 27.13
N GLU A 181 10.39 2.57 27.64
CA GLU A 181 9.06 2.98 28.13
C GLU A 181 8.03 3.03 26.99
N GLN A 182 8.37 3.64 25.85
CA GLN A 182 7.48 3.72 24.69
C GLN A 182 7.21 2.34 24.08
N TYR A 183 8.22 1.47 24.08
CA TYR A 183 8.06 0.09 23.64
C TYR A 183 7.13 -0.70 24.58
N ASP A 184 7.29 -0.56 25.89
CA ASP A 184 6.44 -1.23 26.87
C ASP A 184 4.99 -0.70 26.80
N GLU A 185 4.80 0.60 26.57
CA GLU A 185 3.50 1.20 26.28
C GLU A 185 2.85 0.61 25.02
N SER A 186 3.66 0.42 23.98
CA SER A 186 3.20 -0.15 22.71
C SER A 186 2.70 -1.58 22.83
N ILE A 187 3.31 -2.39 23.72
CA ILE A 187 2.84 -3.76 23.99
C ILE A 187 1.40 -3.74 24.50
N TRP A 188 1.12 -2.87 25.47
CA TRP A 188 -0.24 -2.76 26.02
C TRP A 188 -1.22 -2.23 24.98
N LYS A 189 -0.85 -1.20 24.20
CA LYS A 189 -1.72 -0.67 23.12
C LYS A 189 -2.13 -1.74 22.11
N VAL A 190 -1.18 -2.58 21.69
CA VAL A 190 -1.46 -3.70 20.76
C VAL A 190 -2.34 -4.76 21.42
N LYS A 191 -2.06 -5.13 22.67
CA LYS A 191 -2.89 -6.11 23.39
C LYS A 191 -4.33 -5.64 23.54
N LYS A 192 -4.52 -4.39 23.97
CA LYS A 192 -5.83 -3.74 24.08
C LYS A 192 -6.53 -3.72 22.73
N LEU A 193 -5.87 -3.26 21.67
CA LEU A 193 -6.44 -3.22 20.33
C LEU A 193 -6.90 -4.61 19.86
N ILE A 194 -6.08 -5.63 20.04
CA ILE A 194 -6.43 -7.01 19.65
C ILE A 194 -7.62 -7.51 20.46
N TYR A 195 -7.61 -7.29 21.77
CA TYR A 195 -8.67 -7.77 22.65
C TYR A 195 -10.00 -7.07 22.37
N GLU A 196 -10.01 -5.75 22.22
CA GLU A 196 -11.23 -4.98 21.96
C GLU A 196 -11.80 -5.27 20.57
N SER A 197 -10.96 -5.55 19.56
CA SER A 197 -11.39 -5.62 18.15
C SER A 197 -11.56 -7.02 17.57
N HIS A 198 -11.17 -8.11 18.26
CA HIS A 198 -11.32 -9.46 17.70
C HIS A 198 -12.77 -9.97 17.76
N LEU A 199 -13.20 -10.68 16.73
CA LEU A 199 -14.48 -11.41 16.75
C LEU A 199 -14.46 -12.53 17.79
N GLU A 200 -15.53 -12.61 18.57
CA GLU A 200 -15.77 -13.72 19.50
C GLU A 200 -15.92 -15.07 18.76
N THR A 201 -16.60 -15.06 17.61
CA THR A 201 -16.65 -16.21 16.71
C THR A 201 -15.80 -15.89 15.48
N PRO A 202 -14.64 -16.57 15.30
CA PRO A 202 -13.79 -16.27 14.16
C PRO A 202 -14.49 -16.58 12.84
N TRP A 203 -14.15 -15.81 11.81
CA TRP A 203 -14.67 -16.01 10.47
C TRP A 203 -13.84 -17.04 9.72
N THR A 204 -14.49 -18.12 9.27
CA THR A 204 -13.87 -19.09 8.38
C THR A 204 -14.04 -18.65 6.94
N VAL A 205 -12.94 -18.64 6.19
CA VAL A 205 -12.94 -18.35 4.76
C VAL A 205 -13.85 -19.37 4.06
N LYS A 206 -14.98 -18.91 3.53
CA LYS A 206 -15.82 -19.73 2.65
C LYS A 206 -15.09 -19.91 1.34
N GLU A 207 -15.15 -21.11 0.79
CA GLU A 207 -14.56 -21.41 -0.50
C GLU A 207 -15.20 -20.53 -1.59
N VAL A 208 -14.42 -19.63 -2.18
CA VAL A 208 -14.93 -18.70 -3.20
C VAL A 208 -14.60 -19.25 -4.58
N SER A 209 -15.64 -19.52 -5.37
CA SER A 209 -15.53 -20.17 -6.69
C SER A 209 -14.67 -19.37 -7.69
N TRP A 210 -14.79 -18.05 -7.72
CA TRP A 210 -13.96 -17.22 -8.62
C TRP A 210 -12.47 -17.23 -8.23
N PHE A 211 -12.15 -17.50 -6.96
CA PHE A 211 -10.77 -17.55 -6.46
C PHE A 211 -10.09 -18.90 -6.74
N GLN A 212 -10.86 -19.99 -6.79
CA GLN A 212 -10.37 -21.26 -7.35
C GLN A 212 -9.93 -21.06 -8.80
N GLU A 213 -10.71 -20.32 -9.58
CA GLU A 213 -10.40 -19.99 -10.97
C GLU A 213 -9.15 -19.10 -11.10
N THR A 214 -9.03 -18.06 -10.26
CA THR A 214 -7.81 -17.25 -10.18
C THR A 214 -6.59 -18.07 -9.79
N THR A 215 -6.71 -18.96 -8.79
CA THR A 215 -5.63 -19.86 -8.36
C THR A 215 -5.25 -20.85 -9.46
N ARG A 216 -6.23 -21.36 -10.20
CA ARG A 216 -6.03 -22.23 -11.37
C ARG A 216 -5.25 -21.51 -12.44
N GLN A 217 -5.68 -20.31 -12.85
CA GLN A 217 -5.03 -19.50 -13.89
C GLN A 217 -3.58 -19.14 -13.53
N VAL A 218 -3.31 -18.87 -12.26
CA VAL A 218 -1.96 -18.58 -11.74
C VAL A 218 -1.08 -19.84 -11.75
N LYS A 219 -1.62 -21.00 -11.36
CA LYS A 219 -0.93 -22.30 -11.41
C LYS A 219 -0.66 -22.75 -12.85
N THR A 220 -1.55 -22.42 -13.80
CA THR A 220 -1.38 -22.72 -15.22
C THR A 220 -0.58 -21.67 -16.00
N GLY A 221 -0.07 -20.63 -15.34
CA GLY A 221 0.78 -19.61 -15.97
C GLY A 221 0.06 -18.63 -16.89
N HIS A 222 -1.27 -18.57 -16.84
CA HIS A 222 -2.10 -17.73 -17.71
C HIS A 222 -2.18 -16.27 -17.24
N TRP A 223 -1.61 -15.95 -16.08
CA TRP A 223 -1.67 -14.64 -15.45
C TRP A 223 -0.31 -13.94 -15.49
N MET A 224 -0.03 -13.17 -16.54
CA MET A 224 1.02 -12.14 -16.52
C MET A 224 0.41 -10.77 -16.82
N CYS A 225 0.69 -9.86 -15.89
CA CYS A 225 0.28 -8.47 -15.85
C CYS A 225 0.67 -7.66 -17.10
N PRO A 226 -0.02 -6.52 -17.32
CA PRO A 226 -0.19 -5.87 -18.62
C PRO A 226 1.09 -5.16 -19.08
N HIS A 227 1.81 -5.83 -19.97
CA HIS A 227 2.37 -5.17 -21.13
C HIS A 227 1.95 -5.97 -22.37
N TYR A 228 0.80 -5.56 -22.92
CA TYR A 228 0.51 -5.48 -24.35
C TYR A 228 1.37 -6.35 -25.29
N VAL A 229 0.84 -7.50 -25.74
CA VAL A 229 0.74 -7.84 -27.17
C VAL A 229 -0.56 -8.62 -27.37
N ASP A 230 -1.34 -8.15 -28.34
CA ASP A 230 -2.67 -8.60 -28.73
C ASP A 230 -2.77 -10.10 -29.05
N GLU A 231 -3.66 -10.80 -28.35
CA GLU A 231 -4.59 -11.73 -28.99
C GLU A 231 -5.92 -11.62 -28.23
N VAL A 232 -6.78 -10.72 -28.71
CA VAL A 232 -8.12 -10.51 -28.19
C VAL A 232 -9.00 -11.66 -28.68
N GLU A 233 -9.38 -12.56 -27.80
CA GLU A 233 -10.56 -13.39 -28.04
C GLU A 233 -11.80 -12.52 -27.79
N GLU A 234 -12.41 -12.03 -28.88
CA GLU A 234 -13.60 -11.18 -28.81
C GLU A 234 -14.80 -11.98 -28.29
N SER A 235 -15.05 -11.95 -26.97
CA SER A 235 -16.32 -12.40 -26.42
C SER A 235 -17.37 -11.28 -26.52
N PRO A 236 -18.61 -11.57 -26.96
CA PRO A 236 -19.61 -10.54 -27.18
C PRO A 236 -20.11 -9.88 -25.89
N GLY A 237 -20.07 -8.54 -25.87
CA GLY A 237 -20.65 -7.74 -24.80
C GLY A 237 -22.18 -7.74 -24.83
N GLN A 238 -22.78 -7.34 -23.71
CA GLN A 238 -24.25 -7.29 -23.48
C GLN A 238 -25.06 -6.58 -24.58
N GLY A 239 -24.46 -5.63 -25.30
CA GLY A 239 -25.09 -4.93 -26.42
C GLY A 239 -25.42 -5.84 -27.62
N ALA A 240 -24.60 -6.86 -27.89
CA ALA A 240 -24.85 -7.82 -28.98
C ALA A 240 -26.06 -8.71 -28.67
N TYR A 241 -26.15 -9.22 -27.43
CA TYR A 241 -27.30 -10.01 -26.98
C TYR A 241 -28.61 -9.22 -27.01
N SER A 242 -28.56 -7.94 -26.64
CA SER A 242 -29.74 -7.06 -26.64
C SER A 242 -30.28 -6.80 -28.05
N LEU A 243 -29.39 -6.76 -29.06
CA LEU A 243 -29.77 -6.63 -30.47
C LEU A 243 -30.37 -7.92 -31.03
N MET A 244 -29.78 -9.08 -30.69
CA MET A 244 -30.30 -10.39 -31.08
C MET A 244 -31.72 -10.61 -30.54
N GLU A 245 -31.95 -10.28 -29.26
CA GLU A 245 -33.23 -10.46 -28.60
C GLU A 245 -34.30 -9.50 -29.14
N ARG A 246 -33.97 -8.21 -29.30
CA ARG A 246 -34.96 -7.20 -29.73
C ARG A 246 -35.30 -7.29 -31.21
N TRP A 247 -34.33 -7.62 -32.08
CA TRP A 247 -34.51 -7.55 -33.54
C TRP A 247 -34.48 -8.93 -34.21
N GLY A 248 -34.43 -10.02 -33.44
CA GLY A 248 -34.42 -11.39 -33.96
C GLY A 248 -33.17 -11.71 -34.78
N LEU A 249 -32.06 -11.01 -34.54
CA LEU A 249 -30.83 -11.16 -35.31
C LEU A 249 -30.03 -12.38 -34.83
N THR A 250 -29.37 -13.05 -35.77
CA THR A 250 -28.32 -14.03 -35.42
C THR A 250 -27.09 -13.30 -34.88
N TYR A 251 -26.20 -14.05 -34.23
CA TYR A 251 -24.98 -13.51 -33.67
C TYR A 251 -24.13 -12.76 -34.72
N GLU A 252 -23.95 -13.35 -35.90
CA GLU A 252 -23.26 -12.70 -37.03
C GLU A 252 -23.98 -11.44 -37.50
N GLY A 253 -25.32 -11.44 -37.49
CA GLY A 253 -26.12 -10.26 -37.81
C GLY A 253 -25.92 -9.13 -36.80
N ALA A 254 -25.90 -9.43 -35.50
CA ALA A 254 -25.64 -8.44 -34.46
C ALA A 254 -24.20 -7.89 -34.53
N ARG A 255 -23.22 -8.76 -34.84
CA ARG A 255 -21.82 -8.35 -35.02
C ARG A 255 -21.65 -7.42 -36.22
N ALA A 256 -22.32 -7.70 -37.34
CA ALA A 256 -22.30 -6.84 -38.53
C ALA A 256 -22.90 -5.45 -38.25
N VAL A 257 -24.01 -5.38 -37.52
CA VAL A 257 -24.66 -4.11 -37.12
C VAL A 257 -23.75 -3.30 -36.18
N ILE A 258 -23.15 -3.94 -35.17
CA ILE A 258 -22.20 -3.27 -34.26
C ILE A 258 -20.96 -2.81 -35.03
N GLY A 259 -20.47 -3.61 -35.97
CA GLY A 259 -19.36 -3.26 -36.86
C GLY A 259 -19.66 -2.03 -37.71
N ALA A 260 -20.86 -1.97 -38.30
CA ALA A 260 -21.30 -0.81 -39.09
C ALA A 260 -21.44 0.46 -38.25
N ILE A 261 -21.99 0.35 -37.02
CA ILE A 261 -22.10 1.49 -36.09
C ILE A 261 -20.71 1.99 -35.69
N LYS A 262 -19.78 1.08 -35.37
CA LYS A 262 -18.39 1.42 -34.99
C LYS A 262 -17.58 1.99 -36.14
N ALA A 263 -17.78 1.49 -37.36
CA ALA A 263 -17.14 2.00 -38.57
C ALA A 263 -17.63 3.40 -38.96
N GLY A 264 -18.68 3.90 -38.28
CA GLY A 264 -19.33 5.16 -38.60
C GLY A 264 -20.08 5.01 -39.92
N VAL A 265 -21.39 4.79 -39.85
CA VAL A 265 -22.27 5.01 -41.00
C VAL A 265 -22.26 6.51 -41.31
N THR A 266 -21.26 6.93 -42.08
CA THR A 266 -21.35 8.01 -43.06
C THR A 266 -21.43 7.33 -44.42
N GLU A 267 -22.62 6.88 -44.78
CA GLU A 267 -23.20 6.91 -46.13
C GLU A 267 -24.50 6.10 -46.12
N TYR A 268 -25.55 6.70 -46.70
CA TYR A 268 -26.96 6.27 -46.78
C TYR A 268 -27.90 6.72 -45.65
N LEU A 269 -28.13 8.03 -45.57
CA LEU A 269 -29.45 8.65 -45.74
C LEU A 269 -29.31 9.91 -46.61
#